data_AF-A0A4U0USR9-F1
#
_entry.id   AF-A0A4U0USR9-F1
#
_cell.length_a   1.000
_cell.length_b   1.000
_cell.length_c   1.000
_cell.angle_alpha   90.00
_cell.angle_beta   90.00
_cell.angle_gamma   90.00
#
_symmetry.space_group_name_H-M   'P 1'
#
loop_
_entity.id
_entity.type
_entity.pdbx_description
1 polymer ?
#
loop_
_entity_poly.entity_id
_entity_poly.type
_entity_poly.pdbx_seq_one_letter_code
_entity_poly.pdbx_strand_id
1 'polypeptide(L)' 'MTLRTLEGHSHWVSAVAFSPDGKLLASASWDSTVKVWDAGTGTTLQTLEVGAAV' A
#
# COMPACT_ATOMS: atom_id res chain seq x y z
N MET A 1 -11.24 17.30 -7.22
CA MET A 1 -11.04 16.17 -6.29
C MET A 1 -11.58 14.93 -6.95
N THR A 2 -10.70 14.05 -7.40
CA THR A 2 -11.08 12.75 -7.97
C THR A 2 -10.83 11.69 -6.91
N LEU A 3 -11.84 10.87 -6.61
CA LEU A 3 -11.66 9.69 -5.77
C LEU A 3 -10.83 8.67 -6.56
N ARG A 4 -9.83 8.07 -5.92
CA ARG A 4 -9.00 7.02 -6.52
C ARG A 4 -9.03 5.78 -5.65
N THR A 5 -9.31 4.64 -6.25
CA THR A 5 -9.23 3.32 -5.61
C THR A 5 -7.84 2.74 -5.87
N LEU A 6 -7.19 2.25 -4.83
CA LEU A 6 -5.91 1.55 -4.93
C LEU A 6 -6.17 0.05 -4.86
N GLU A 7 -6.11 -0.62 -6.01
CA GLU A 7 -6.36 -2.04 -6.14
C GLU A 7 -5.04 -2.83 -6.13
N GLY A 8 -5.00 -3.96 -5.44
CA GLY A 8 -3.83 -4.85 -5.48
C GLY A 8 -3.63 -5.75 -4.27
N HIS A 9 -4.22 -5.43 -3.13
CA HIS A 9 -4.26 -6.36 -2.00
C HIS A 9 -5.27 -7.47 -2.26
N SER A 10 -4.91 -8.72 -1.95
CA SER A 10 -5.77 -9.89 -2.12
C SER A 10 -6.57 -10.25 -0.87
N HIS A 11 -6.32 -9.56 0.24
CA HIS A 11 -7.09 -9.66 1.48
C HIS A 11 -7.36 -8.25 2.07
N TRP A 12 -8.10 -8.20 3.17
CA TRP A 12 -8.38 -7.00 3.93
C TRP A 12 -7.12 -6.20 4.28
N VAL A 13 -7.17 -4.92 3.95
CA VAL A 13 -6.22 -3.91 4.40
C VAL A 13 -6.46 -3.66 5.90
N SER A 14 -5.44 -3.86 6.71
CA SER A 14 -5.50 -3.72 8.17
C SER A 14 -5.02 -2.36 8.66
N ALA A 15 -4.13 -1.70 7.91
CA ALA A 15 -3.61 -0.38 8.26
C ALA A 15 -3.23 0.43 7.01
N VAL A 16 -3.31 1.76 7.15
CA VAL A 16 -2.86 2.72 6.14
C VAL A 16 -2.10 3.86 6.80
N ALA A 17 -1.05 4.35 6.16
CA ALA A 17 -0.28 5.51 6.61
C ALA A 17 0.21 6.34 5.42
N PHE A 18 0.22 7.66 5.58
CA PHE A 18 0.85 8.58 4.62
C PHE A 18 2.26 8.94 5.07
N SER A 19 3.15 9.21 4.12
CA SER A 19 4.40 9.91 4.42
C SER A 19 4.11 11.35 4.90
N PRO A 20 5.00 11.96 5.69
CA PRO A 20 4.81 13.34 6.16
C PRO A 20 4.67 14.37 5.03
N ASP A 21 5.27 14.10 3.87
CA ASP A 21 5.17 14.95 2.67
C ASP A 21 3.97 14.61 1.78
N GLY A 22 3.17 13.60 2.15
CA GLY A 22 1.96 13.17 1.44
C GLY A 22 2.20 12.56 0.06
N LYS A 23 3.45 12.31 -0.34
CA LYS A 23 3.77 11.73 -1.66
C LYS A 23 3.62 10.22 -1.70
N LEU A 24 3.80 9.56 -0.56
CA LEU A 24 3.72 8.12 -0.45
C LEU A 24 2.56 7.73 0.47
N LEU A 25 1.92 6.64 0.11
CA LEU A 25 0.99 5.91 0.98
C LEU A 25 1.55 4.50 1.19
N ALA A 26 1.47 4.00 2.41
CA ALA A 26 1.73 2.61 2.75
C ALA A 26 0.43 1.96 3.20
N SER A 27 0.18 0.75 2.73
CA SER A 27 -0.94 -0.09 3.17
C SER A 27 -0.44 -1.46 3.57
N ALA A 28 -0.88 -1.94 4.73
CA ALA A 28 -0.61 -3.29 5.22
C ALA A 28 -1.87 -4.14 5.09
N SER A 29 -1.71 -5.41 4.72
CA SER A 29 -2.83 -6.32 4.48
C SER A 29 -2.56 -7.69 5.06
N TRP A 30 -3.66 -8.39 5.33
CA TRP A 30 -3.68 -9.79 5.72
C TRP A 30 -3.24 -10.75 4.60
N ASP A 31 -2.97 -10.25 3.39
CA ASP A 31 -2.31 -11.01 2.32
C ASP A 31 -0.79 -11.18 2.55
N SER A 32 -0.32 -10.87 3.76
CA SER A 32 1.09 -10.90 4.16
C SER A 32 1.97 -9.93 3.37
N THR A 33 1.40 -8.83 2.87
CA THR A 33 2.17 -7.79 2.19
C THR A 33 1.95 -6.40 2.76
N VAL A 34 2.99 -5.58 2.60
CA VAL A 34 2.91 -4.12 2.69
C VAL A 34 3.13 -3.55 1.30
N LYS A 35 2.19 -2.75 0.80
CA LYS A 35 2.32 -2.04 -0.48
C LYS A 35 2.63 -0.57 -0.25
N VAL A 36 3.57 -0.04 -1.03
CA VAL A 36 3.90 1.38 -1.09
C VAL A 36 3.37 1.93 -2.41
N TRP A 37 2.69 3.06 -2.33
CA TRP A 37 2.00 3.69 -3.45
C TRP A 37 2.48 5.12 -3.63
N ASP A 38 2.55 5.57 -4.86
CA ASP A 38 2.60 7.00 -5.16
C ASP A 38 1.21 7.61 -4.93
N ALA A 39 1.08 8.58 -4.03
CA ALA A 39 -0.21 9.12 -3.63
C ALA A 39 -0.87 9.99 -4.71
N GLY A 40 -0.08 10.59 -5.62
CA GLY A 40 -0.60 11.45 -6.70
C GLY A 40 -1.19 10.65 -7.86
N THR A 41 -0.54 9.54 -8.19
CA THR A 41 -0.88 8.67 -9.32
C THR A 41 -1.58 7.39 -8.90
N GLY A 42 -1.59 7.04 -7.61
CA GLY A 42 -2.13 5.79 -7.09
C GLY A 42 -1.48 4.53 -7.65
N THR A 43 -0.27 4.64 -8.19
CA THR A 43 0.46 3.49 -8.72
C THR A 43 1.19 2.77 -7.59
N THR A 44 1.20 1.44 -7.62
CA THR A 44 2.03 0.66 -6.67
C THR A 44 3.49 0.80 -7.07
N LEU A 45 4.29 1.34 -6.16
CA LEU A 45 5.74 1.49 -6.33
C LEU A 45 6.48 0.24 -5.85
N GLN A 46 6.00 -0.37 -4.77
CA GLN A 46 6.67 -1.51 -4.16
C GLN A 46 5.67 -2.42 -3.44
N THR A 47 5.92 -3.73 -3.48
CA THR A 47 5.27 -4.71 -2.62
C THR A 47 6.35 -5.38 -1.78
N LEU A 48 6.15 -5.40 -0.47
CA LEU A 48 7.01 -6.02 0.53
C LEU A 48 6.27 -7.23 1.09
N GLU A 49 6.86 -8.41 0.98
CA GLU A 49 6.32 -9.62 1.64
C GLU A 49 6.77 -9.64 3.10
N VAL A 50 5.82 -9.90 4.00
CA VAL A 50 6.03 -9.94 5.44
C VAL A 50 5.85 -11.39 5.89
N GLY A 51 6.89 -12.17 5.69
CA GLY A 51 7.02 -13.56 6.07
C GLY A 51 8.50 -13.94 6.12
N ALA A 52 8.86 -14.97 6.89
CA ALA A 52 10.24 -15.45 6.88
C ALA A 52 10.59 -15.93 5.47
N ALA A 53 11.62 -15.35 4.86
CA ALA A 53 12.35 -16.02 3.80
C ALA A 53 12.80 -17.37 4.36
N VAL A 54 12.23 -18.46 3.85
CA VAL A 54 12.77 -19.80 4.03
C VAL A 54 13.94 -20.01 3.07
#